data_AF-A0A967SF64-F1
#
_entry.id   AF-A0A967SF64-F1
#
_cell.length_a   1.000
_cell.length_b   1.000
_cell.length_c   1.000
_cell.angle_alpha   90.00
_cell.angle_beta   90.00
_cell.angle_gamma   90.00
#
_symmetry.space_group_name_H-M   'P 1'
#
loop_
_entity.id
_entity.type
_entity.pdbx_description
1 polymer ?
#
loop_
_entity_poly.entity_id
_entity_poly.type
_entity_poly.pdbx_seq_one_letter_code
_entity_poly.pdbx_strand_id
1 'polypeptide(L)' 'AVHPERYALVERMAADLDIGLADLVENEGAVGRIRLERYTDDVVGMPTLRDIADELLRPGRDPRSTFETPSFRPD' A
#
# COMPACT_ATOMS: atom_id res chain seq x y z
N ALA A 1 -8.18 -4.10 -6.85
CA ALA A 1 -8.96 -2.87 -6.60
C ALA A 1 -8.67 -2.53 -5.16
N VAL A 2 -8.04 -1.38 -4.90
CA VAL A 2 -7.48 -1.06 -3.59
C VAL A 2 -8.55 -1.32 -2.53
N HIS A 3 -8.27 -2.22 -1.59
CA HIS A 3 -9.23 -2.55 -0.55
C HIS A 3 -9.46 -1.31 0.33
N PRO A 4 -10.71 -0.97 0.69
CA PRO A 4 -11.04 0.22 1.48
C PRO A 4 -10.29 0.28 2.83
N GLU A 5 -9.93 -0.89 3.37
CA GLU A 5 -9.10 -1.02 4.57
C GLU A 5 -7.70 -0.41 4.45
N ARG A 6 -7.21 -0.20 3.22
CA ARG A 6 -5.87 0.30 2.93
C ARG A 6 -5.88 1.74 2.39
N TYR A 7 -7.05 2.32 2.15
CA TYR A 7 -7.17 3.71 1.66
C TYR A 7 -6.55 4.72 2.61
N ALA A 8 -6.77 4.56 3.93
CA ALA A 8 -6.20 5.47 4.92
C ALA A 8 -4.66 5.48 4.89
N LEU A 9 -4.04 4.33 4.62
CA LEU A 9 -2.59 4.22 4.52
C LEU A 9 -2.07 4.88 3.24
N VAL A 10 -2.74 4.64 2.11
CA VAL A 10 -2.38 5.23 0.81
C VAL A 10 -2.60 6.74 0.80
N GLU A 11 -3.69 7.25 1.39
CA GLU A 11 -3.90 8.69 1.57
C GLU A 11 -2.76 9.32 2.37
N ARG A 12 -2.29 8.64 3.41
CA ARG A 12 -1.15 9.10 4.21
C ARG A 12 0.14 9.18 3.38
N MET A 13 0.38 8.18 2.53
CA MET A 13 1.53 8.18 1.60
C MET A 13 1.45 9.34 0.60
N ALA A 14 0.25 9.60 0.06
CA ALA A 14 0.02 10.71 -0.88
C ALA A 14 0.23 12.06 -0.20
N ALA A 15 -0.30 12.24 1.01
CA ALA A 15 -0.10 13.46 1.80
C ALA A 15 1.37 13.72 2.13
N ASP A 16 2.14 12.67 2.47
CA ASP A 16 3.58 12.78 2.74
C ASP A 16 4.41 13.15 1.50
N LEU A 17 3.87 12.90 0.31
CA LEU A 17 4.43 13.30 -0.98
C LEU A 17 3.90 14.65 -1.48
N ASP A 18 2.99 15.28 -0.74
CA ASP A 18 2.28 16.51 -1.10
C ASP A 18 1.55 16.42 -2.46
N ILE A 19 0.96 15.25 -2.74
CA ILE A 19 0.19 14.98 -3.97
C ILE A 19 -1.18 14.38 -3.64
N GLY A 20 -2.08 14.38 -4.61
CA GLY A 20 -3.37 13.72 -4.46
C GLY A 20 -3.25 12.21 -4.51
N LEU A 21 -4.19 11.51 -3.85
CA LEU A 21 -4.33 10.05 -3.95
C LEU A 21 -4.41 9.58 -5.42
N ALA A 22 -5.16 10.32 -6.24
CA ALA A 22 -5.31 10.03 -7.67
C ALA A 22 -3.98 10.16 -8.44
N ASP A 23 -3.08 11.04 -8.00
CA ASP A 23 -1.77 11.24 -8.63
C ASP A 23 -0.77 10.14 -8.26
N LEU A 24 -1.08 9.36 -7.22
CA LEU A 24 -0.28 8.21 -6.78
C LEU A 24 -0.60 6.95 -7.61
N VAL A 25 -1.85 6.83 -8.08
CA VAL A 25 -2.33 5.69 -8.87
C VAL A 25 -1.69 5.74 -10.27
N GLU A 26 -1.21 4.60 -10.76
CA GLU A 26 -0.49 4.43 -12.03
C GLU A 26 0.78 5.29 -12.18
N ASN A 27 1.27 5.87 -11.08
CA ASN A 27 2.42 6.76 -11.09
C ASN A 27 3.65 6.11 -10.44
N GLU A 28 4.44 5.42 -11.26
CA GLU A 28 5.66 4.73 -10.84
C GLU A 28 6.70 5.67 -10.22
N GLY A 29 6.78 6.90 -10.71
CA GLY A 29 7.67 7.92 -10.17
C GLY A 29 7.27 8.39 -8.77
N ALA A 30 5.97 8.55 -8.52
CA ALA A 30 5.46 8.92 -7.20
C ALA A 30 5.55 7.75 -6.21
N VAL A 31 5.14 6.55 -6.61
CA VAL A 31 5.21 5.33 -5.77
C VAL A 31 6.66 5.01 -5.41
N GLY A 32 7.60 5.14 -6.34
CA GLY A 32 9.03 4.94 -6.07
C GLY A 32 9.66 5.96 -5.11
N ARG A 33 8.99 7.10 -4.86
CA ARG A 33 9.42 8.08 -3.85
C ARG A 33 8.91 7.75 -2.45
N ILE A 34 7.92 6.86 -2.32
CA ILE A 34 7.39 6.43 -1.02
C ILE A 34 8.46 5.62 -0.29
N ARG A 35 8.81 6.06 0.93
CA ARG A 35 9.64 5.26 1.84
C ARG A 35 8.76 4.30 2.62
N LEU A 36 8.51 3.12 2.05
CA LEU A 36 7.61 2.11 2.63
C LEU A 36 7.96 1.78 4.08
N GLU A 37 9.24 1.79 4.45
CA GLU A 37 9.72 1.53 5.81
C GLU A 37 9.16 2.49 6.87
N ARG A 38 8.62 3.66 6.47
CA ARG A 38 7.96 4.59 7.39
C ARG A 38 6.54 4.18 7.76
N TYR A 39 5.97 3.25 6.99
CA TYR A 39 4.59 2.80 7.11
C TYR A 39 4.50 1.36 7.62
N THR A 40 5.64 0.77 8.02
CA THR A 40 5.65 -0.53 8.70
C THR A 40 5.21 -0.37 10.14
N ASP A 41 4.31 -1.22 10.59
CA ASP A 41 3.90 -1.34 11.98
C ASP A 41 3.74 -2.83 12.37
N ASP A 42 3.28 -3.10 13.59
CA ASP A 42 3.12 -4.46 14.10
C ASP A 42 2.06 -5.28 13.34
N VAL A 43 1.17 -4.61 12.61
CA VAL A 43 0.06 -5.19 11.83
C VAL A 43 0.39 -5.22 10.33
N VAL A 44 1.09 -4.20 9.82
CA VAL A 44 1.40 -3.98 8.41
C VAL A 44 2.91 -4.09 8.20
N GLY A 45 3.33 -5.25 7.69
CA GLY A 45 4.73 -5.50 7.35
C GLY A 45 5.12 -5.02 5.95
N MET A 46 6.43 -5.04 5.68
CA MET A 46 7.00 -4.74 4.36
C MET A 46 6.38 -5.54 3.19
N PRO A 47 6.02 -6.84 3.32
CA PRO A 47 5.36 -7.56 2.24
C PRO A 47 4.04 -6.90 1.82
N THR A 48 3.18 -6.58 2.78
CA THR A 48 1.90 -5.91 2.54
C THR A 48 2.08 -4.53 1.91
N LEU A 49 3.07 -3.76 2.36
CA LEU A 49 3.36 -2.44 1.80
C LEU A 49 3.84 -2.50 0.34
N ARG A 50 4.65 -3.51 0.00
CA ARG A 50 5.06 -3.76 -1.38
C ARG A 50 3.88 -4.15 -2.25
N ASP A 51 2.99 -5.00 -1.75
CA ASP A 51 1.77 -5.37 -2.47
C ASP A 51 0.87 -4.17 -2.72
N ILE A 52 0.74 -3.26 -1.74
CA ILE A 52 0.00 -2.00 -1.88
C ILE A 52 0.66 -1.12 -2.96
N ALA A 53 1.99 -0.94 -2.91
CA ALA A 53 2.71 -0.18 -3.92
C ALA A 53 2.48 -0.76 -5.33
N ASP A 54 2.57 -2.07 -5.47
CA ASP A 54 2.30 -2.77 -6.73
C ASP A 54 0.85 -2.63 -7.22
N GLU A 55 -0.11 -2.59 -6.29
CA GLU A 55 -1.53 -2.38 -6.60
C GLU A 55 -1.82 -0.95 -7.04
N LEU A 56 -1.11 0.05 -6.49
CA LEU A 56 -1.20 1.44 -6.94
C LEU A 56 -0.74 1.59 -8.39
N LEU A 57 0.30 0.84 -8.79
CA LEU A 57 0.80 0.84 -10.16
C LEU A 57 -0.09 0.08 -11.14
N ARG A 58 -0.87 -0.88 -10.64
CA ARG A 58 -1.73 -1.75 -11.45
C ARG A 58 -3.12 -1.86 -10.80
N PRO A 59 -3.93 -0.78 -10.83
CA PRO A 59 -5.24 -0.78 -10.23
C PRO A 59 -6.12 -1.83 -10.90
N GLY A 60 -6.52 -2.86 -10.14
CA GLY A 60 -7.37 -3.93 -10.67
C GLY A 60 -6.66 -5.23 -11.02
N ARG A 61 -5.39 -5.43 -10.61
CA ARG A 61 -4.81 -6.78 -10.53
C ARG A 61 -5.75 -7.65 -9.67
N ASP A 62 -6.27 -8.72 -10.25
CA ASP A 62 -7.27 -9.58 -9.61
C ASP A 62 -6.70 -10.14 -8.28
N PRO A 63 -7.31 -9.86 -7.11
CA PRO A 63 -6.81 -10.27 -5.79
C PRO A 63 -6.86 -11.78 -5.55
N ARG A 64 -7.33 -12.58 -6.52
CA ARG A 64 -7.53 -14.04 -6.39
C ARG A 64 -6.27 -14.88 -6.15
N SER A 65 -5.06 -14.31 -6.04
CA SER A 65 -3.84 -15.14 -5.94
C SER A 65 -3.10 -15.16 -4.60
N THR A 66 -3.30 -14.23 -3.67
CA THR A 66 -2.50 -14.21 -2.42
C THR A 66 -3.23 -13.47 -1.31
N PHE A 67 -4.11 -14.17 -0.59
CA PHE A 67 -4.63 -13.71 0.70
C PHE A 67 -3.86 -14.46 1.80
N GLU A 68 -2.63 -14.01 2.12
CA GLU A 68 -2.00 -14.40 3.37
C GLU A 68 -2.54 -13.49 4.48
N THR A 69 -3.46 -14.02 5.29
CA THR A 69 -3.88 -13.41 6.54
C THR A 69 -2.64 -13.21 7.43
N PRO A 70 -2.33 -11.98 7.89
CA PRO A 70 -1.24 -11.79 8.85
C PRO A 70 -1.58 -12.58 10.12
N SER A 71 -0.71 -13.52 10.49
CA SER A 71 -0.86 -14.30 11.72
C SER A 71 -0.50 -13.42 12.91
N PHE A 72 -1.54 -13.02 13.65
CA PHE A 72 -1.40 -12.37 14.95
C PHE A 72 -0.59 -13.27 15.88
N ARG A 73 0.53 -12.77 16.39
CA ARG A 73 1.34 -13.48 17.38
C ARG A 73 0.87 -13.04 18.78
N PRO A 74 0.29 -13.92 19.61
CA PRO A 74 0.03 -13.61 21.01
C PRO A 74 1.35 -13.69 21.80
N ASP A 75 1.58 -12.72 22.69
CA ASP A 75 2.58 -12.77 23.77
C ASP A 75 2.20 -13.84 24.81
#